data_AF-A0A920UJ60-F1
#
_entry.id   AF-A0A920UJ60-F1
#
_cell.length_a   1.000
_cell.length_b   1.000
_cell.length_c   1.000
_cell.angle_alpha   90.00
_cell.angle_beta   90.00
_cell.angle_gamma   90.00
#
_symmetry.space_group_name_H-M   'P 1'
#
loop_
_entity.id
_entity.type
_entity.pdbx_description
1 polymer ?
#
loop_
_entity_poly.entity_id
_entity_poly.type
_entity_poly.pdbx_seq_one_letter_code
_entity_poly.pdbx_strand_id
1 'polypeptide(L)'
;MTKERKDFQGTSLETIRHMVSTGIGITLIPQTAIVFKNLNQNSPIKYIPFSKPAPARSVGLLFRKTSNRKTCFQNLAGLIQKIIQKEFSIKETMEIISVK
;
A
#
# COMPACT_ATOMS: atom_id res chain seq x y z
N MET A 1 -24.99 2.76 -16.09
CA MET A 1 -24.27 1.59 -15.56
C MET A 1 -23.00 1.42 -16.39
N THR A 2 -21.89 1.98 -15.94
CA THR A 2 -20.59 1.90 -16.61
C THR A 2 -20.12 0.45 -16.60
N LYS A 3 -20.08 -0.18 -17.78
CA LYS A 3 -19.64 -1.56 -17.95
C LYS A 3 -18.14 -1.60 -17.70
N GLU A 4 -17.70 -2.28 -16.64
CA GLU A 4 -16.27 -2.48 -16.37
C GLU A 4 -15.62 -3.20 -17.55
N ARG A 5 -14.55 -2.63 -18.11
CA ARG A 5 -13.78 -3.27 -19.18
C ARG A 5 -12.86 -4.32 -18.53
N LYS A 6 -13.15 -5.61 -18.78
CA LYS A 6 -12.36 -6.74 -18.26
C LYS A 6 -10.89 -6.69 -18.67
N ASP A 7 -10.58 -6.06 -19.80
CA ASP A 7 -9.22 -5.89 -20.32
C ASP A 7 -8.38 -4.90 -19.48
N PHE A 8 -9.02 -4.20 -18.53
CA PHE A 8 -8.42 -3.22 -17.63
C PHE A 8 -8.27 -3.75 -16.20
N GLN A 9 -8.08 -5.07 -16.05
CA GLN A 9 -7.87 -5.71 -14.75
C GLN A 9 -6.42 -6.16 -14.64
N GLY A 10 -5.73 -5.66 -13.61
CA GLY A 10 -4.40 -6.13 -13.23
C GLY A 10 -4.45 -6.69 -11.81
N THR A 11 -3.88 -7.88 -11.59
CA THR A 11 -3.74 -8.48 -10.25
C THR A 11 -2.49 -7.99 -9.52
N SER A 12 -1.59 -7.29 -10.21
CA SER A 12 -0.43 -6.60 -9.62
C SER A 12 -0.51 -5.10 -9.84
N LEU A 13 -0.11 -4.35 -8.80
CA LEU A 13 0.11 -2.90 -8.86
C LEU A 13 1.17 -2.54 -9.92
N GLU A 14 2.16 -3.40 -10.18
CA GLU A 14 3.17 -3.13 -11.22
C GLU A 14 2.57 -3.18 -12.62
N THR A 15 1.67 -4.14 -12.88
CA THR A 15 0.96 -4.23 -14.17
C THR A 15 0.11 -2.98 -14.38
N ILE A 16 -0.62 -2.55 -13.35
CA ILE A 16 -1.43 -1.33 -13.40
C ILE A 16 -0.54 -0.10 -13.63
N ARG A 17 0.57 0.00 -12.92
CA ARG A 17 1.55 1.07 -13.11
C ARG A 17 2.10 1.08 -14.55
N HIS A 18 2.38 -0.09 -15.12
CA HIS A 18 2.84 -0.20 -16.50
C HIS A 18 1.77 0.25 -17.50
N MET A 19 0.50 -0.11 -17.30
CA MET A 19 -0.61 0.39 -18.12
C MET A 19 -0.69 1.93 -18.07
N VAL A 20 -0.56 2.54 -16.89
CA VAL A 20 -0.52 4.01 -16.79
C VAL A 20 0.70 4.58 -17.53
N SER A 21 1.87 3.94 -17.47
CA SER A 21 3.05 4.40 -18.23
C SER A 21 2.89 4.34 -19.75
N THR A 22 2.05 3.45 -20.27
CA THR A 22 1.75 3.36 -21.71
C THR A 22 0.63 4.32 -22.13
N GLY A 23 0.18 5.20 -21.24
CA GLY A 23 -0.88 6.18 -21.49
C GLY A 23 -2.29 5.63 -21.25
N ILE A 24 -2.41 4.44 -20.66
CA ILE A 24 -3.68 3.79 -20.40
C ILE A 24 -4.24 4.28 -19.05
N GLY A 25 -4.90 5.44 -19.09
CA GLY A 25 -5.68 6.01 -17.98
C GLY A 25 -4.86 6.54 -16.80
N ILE A 26 -5.53 6.70 -15.65
CA ILE A 26 -4.93 7.10 -14.37
C ILE A 26 -5.35 6.11 -13.28
N THR A 27 -4.58 6.03 -12.20
CA THR A 27 -4.87 5.11 -11.10
C THR A 27 -4.51 5.70 -9.74
N LEU A 28 -5.04 5.09 -8.68
CA LEU A 28 -4.64 5.37 -7.30
C LEU A 28 -3.62 4.31 -6.85
N ILE A 29 -2.55 4.76 -6.21
CA ILE A 29 -1.50 3.87 -5.71
C ILE A 29 -1.25 4.15 -4.23
N PRO A 30 -1.09 3.11 -3.38
CA PRO A 30 -0.70 3.33 -1.99
C PRO A 30 0.71 3.91 -1.92
N GLN A 31 0.95 4.74 -0.90
CA GLN A 31 2.24 5.38 -0.68
C GLN A 31 3.41 4.39 -0.62
N THR A 32 3.17 3.18 -0.10
CA THR A 32 4.18 2.11 0.00
C THR A 32 4.63 1.53 -1.33
N ALA A 33 3.86 1.71 -2.41
CA ALA A 33 4.19 1.21 -3.75
C ALA A 33 4.82 2.29 -4.65
N ILE A 34 5.02 3.50 -4.14
CA ILE A 34 5.74 4.56 -4.84
C ILE A 34 7.23 4.21 -4.82
N VAL A 35 7.80 3.91 -5.98
CA VAL A 35 9.22 3.59 -6.11
C VAL A 35 10.04 4.89 -6.16
N PHE A 36 10.38 5.45 -5.00
CA PHE A 36 11.18 6.69 -4.91
C PHE A 36 12.60 6.51 -5.48
N LYS A 37 13.16 5.29 -5.42
CA LYS A 37 14.54 5.00 -5.87
C LYS A 37 14.74 4.96 -7.39
N ASN A 38 13.67 4.78 -8.17
CA ASN A 38 13.72 4.70 -9.63
C ASN A 38 12.99 5.88 -10.29
N LEU A 39 13.08 7.06 -9.66
CA LEU A 39 12.80 8.33 -10.33
C LEU A 39 13.95 8.63 -11.29
N ASN A 40 14.15 7.76 -12.28
CA ASN A 40 14.88 8.15 -13.48
C ASN A 40 14.14 9.37 -14.01
N GLN A 41 14.88 10.45 -14.30
CA GLN A 41 14.33 11.74 -14.70
C GLN A 41 13.42 11.67 -15.95
N ASN A 42 13.45 10.53 -16.67
CA ASN A 42 12.61 10.23 -17.83
C ASN A 42 11.47 9.21 -17.56
N SER A 43 11.06 8.98 -16.31
CA SER A 43 9.92 8.09 -16.06
C SER A 43 8.62 8.72 -16.59
N PRO A 44 7.83 8.02 -17.43
CA PRO A 44 6.59 8.54 -18.01
C PRO A 44 5.46 8.70 -16.96
N ILE A 45 5.70 8.39 -15.69
CA ILE A 45 4.70 8.41 -14.63
C ILE A 45 4.99 9.56 -13.67
N LYS A 46 3.99 10.42 -13.47
CA LYS A 46 3.99 11.47 -12.46
C LYS A 46 3.05 11.09 -11.32
N TYR A 47 3.55 11.06 -10.09
CA TYR A 47 2.74 10.88 -8.89
C TYR A 47 2.22 12.24 -8.41
N ILE A 48 0.91 12.34 -8.18
CA ILE A 48 0.26 13.57 -7.73
C ILE A 48 -0.37 13.31 -6.36
N PRO A 49 0.07 13.99 -5.29
CA PRO A 49 -0.53 13.83 -3.97
C PRO A 49 -1.92 14.47 -3.93
N PHE A 50 -2.80 13.93 -3.10
CA PHE A 50 -4.10 14.53 -2.82
C PHE A 50 -3.97 15.79 -1.94
N SER A 51 -4.88 16.74 -2.15
CA SER A 51 -5.12 17.82 -1.19
C SER A 51 -5.64 17.25 0.13
N LYS A 52 -5.30 17.89 1.26
CA LYS A 52 -5.80 17.45 2.57
C LYS A 52 -7.33 17.64 2.67
N PRO A 53 -8.06 16.69 3.30
CA PRO A 53 -7.57 15.43 3.87
C PRO A 53 -7.37 14.36 2.78
N ALA A 54 -6.18 13.76 2.76
CA ALA A 54 -5.88 12.69 1.81
C ALA A 54 -6.56 11.38 2.23
N PRO A 55 -7.03 10.56 1.28
CA PRO A 55 -7.60 9.24 1.59
C PRO A 55 -6.50 8.31 2.14
N ALA A 56 -6.86 7.55 3.17
CA ALA A 56 -5.96 6.60 3.82
C ALA A 56 -6.65 5.24 4.02
N ARG A 57 -5.84 4.21 4.28
CA ARG A 57 -6.31 2.87 4.64
C ARG A 57 -5.58 2.38 5.89
N SER A 58 -6.31 1.72 6.79
CA SER A 58 -5.70 1.03 7.92
C SER A 58 -5.15 -0.32 7.48
N VAL A 59 -3.89 -0.60 7.82
CA VAL A 59 -3.25 -1.91 7.63
C VAL A 59 -3.04 -2.51 9.02
N GLY A 60 -3.51 -3.74 9.23
CA GLY A 60 -3.40 -4.45 10.51
C GLY A 60 -2.78 -5.83 10.34
N LEU A 61 -2.24 -6.37 11.44
CA LEU A 61 -1.77 -7.76 11.50
C LEU A 61 -2.87 -8.61 12.12
N LEU A 62 -3.26 -9.67 11.41
CA LEU A 62 -4.28 -10.60 11.86
C LEU A 62 -3.69 -11.99 12.16
N PHE A 63 -4.01 -12.53 13.33
CA PHE A 63 -3.67 -13.90 13.68
C PHE A 63 -4.80 -14.58 14.47
N ARG A 64 -4.82 -15.92 14.41
CA ARG A 64 -5.81 -16.76 15.12
C ARG A 64 -5.64 -16.66 16.63
N LYS A 65 -6.73 -16.49 17.37
CA LYS A 65 -6.73 -16.46 18.85
C LYS A 65 -6.07 -17.68 19.50
N THR A 66 -6.23 -18.86 18.90
CA THR A 66 -5.69 -20.13 19.42
C THR A 66 -4.20 -20.33 19.17
N SER A 67 -3.53 -19.38 18.50
CA SER A 67 -2.10 -19.51 18.23
C SER A 67 -1.26 -19.34 19.49
N ASN A 68 -0.37 -20.30 19.75
CA ASN A 68 0.65 -20.21 20.80
C ASN A 68 1.77 -19.18 20.49
N ARG A 69 1.78 -18.60 19.28
CA ARG A 69 2.83 -17.67 18.82
C ARG A 69 2.49 -16.20 19.05
N LYS A 70 1.63 -15.89 20.02
CA LYS A 70 1.17 -14.51 20.29
C LYS A 70 2.33 -13.52 20.45
N THR A 71 3.35 -13.87 21.23
CA THR A 71 4.55 -13.04 21.44
C THR A 71 5.31 -12.78 20.13
N CYS A 72 5.39 -13.78 19.25
CA CYS A 72 6.05 -13.61 17.94
C CYS A 72 5.29 -12.61 17.06
N PHE A 73 3.95 -12.70 17.00
CA PHE A 73 3.15 -11.75 16.23
C PHE A 73 3.21 -10.32 16.79
N GLN A 74 3.30 -10.17 18.12
CA GLN A 74 3.50 -8.86 18.75
C GLN A 74 4.85 -8.26 18.38
N ASN A 75 5.93 -9.06 18.44
CA ASN A 75 7.27 -8.61 18.05
C ASN A 75 7.32 -8.26 16.54
N LEU A 76 6.69 -9.06 15.69
CA LEU A 76 6.60 -8.81 14.26
C LEU A 76 5.85 -7.50 13.96
N ALA A 77 4.71 -7.28 14.61
CA ALA A 77 3.95 -6.05 14.47
C ALA A 77 4.78 -4.83 14.92
N GLY A 78 5.49 -4.93 16.05
CA GLY A 78 6.38 -3.87 16.52
C GLY A 78 7.52 -3.57 15.53
N LEU A 79 8.09 -4.61 14.90
CA LEU A 79 9.13 -4.45 13.90
C LEU A 79 8.60 -3.78 12.62
N ILE A 80 7.43 -4.19 12.12
CA ILE A 80 6.79 -3.59 10.96
C ILE A 80 6.46 -2.11 11.23
N GLN A 81 5.88 -1.79 12.39
CA GLN A 81 5.59 -0.41 12.80
C GLN A 81 6.85 0.47 12.80
N LYS A 82 7.95 -0.03 13.39
CA LYS A 82 9.22 0.69 13.45
C LYS A 82 9.79 1.00 12.06
N ILE A 83 9.70 0.06 11.13
CA ILE A 83 10.16 0.24 9.75
C ILE A 83 9.30 1.29 9.04
N ILE A 84 7.97 1.17 9.14
CA ILE A 84 7.04 2.08 8.46
C ILE A 84 7.19 3.52 8.99
N GLN A 85 7.31 3.70 10.30
CA GLN A 85 7.51 5.03 10.91
C GLN A 85 8.81 5.68 10.43
N LYS A 86 9.88 4.88 10.28
CA LYS A 86 11.17 5.35 9.76
C LYS A 86 11.08 5.79 8.30
N GLU A 87 10.46 4.98 7.44
CA GLU A 87 10.43 5.22 6.00
C GLU A 87 9.44 6.33 5.59
N PHE A 88 8.31 6.46 6.29
CA PHE A 88 7.22 7.35 5.85
C PHE A 88 6.92 8.52 6.80
N SER A 89 7.60 8.63 7.95
CA SER A 89 7.36 9.68 8.96
C SER A 89 5.89 9.82 9.38
N ILE A 90 5.12 8.73 9.32
CA ILE A 90 3.70 8.65 9.66
C ILE A 90 3.57 8.28 11.14
N LYS A 91 2.70 8.97 11.89
CA LYS A 91 2.41 8.70 13.32
C LYS A 91 1.29 7.66 13.54
N GLU A 92 0.86 6.94 12.50
CA GLU A 92 -0.27 6.01 12.61
C GLU A 92 0.17 4.65 13.14
N THR A 93 -0.63 4.12 14.06
CA THR A 93 -0.35 2.89 14.80
C THR A 93 -0.98 1.72 14.05
N MET A 94 -0.18 0.69 13.73
CA MET A 94 -0.71 -0.53 13.14
C MET A 94 -1.50 -1.30 14.20
N GLU A 95 -2.82 -1.41 14.05
CA GLU A 95 -3.65 -2.15 14.99
C GLU A 95 -3.45 -3.67 14.83
N ILE A 96 -3.18 -4.33 15.95
CA ILE A 96 -3.09 -5.78 16.02
C ILE A 96 -4.47 -6.29 16.41
N ILE A 97 -5.17 -6.89 15.45
CA ILE A 97 -6.51 -7.39 15.66
C ILE A 97 -6.43 -8.91 15.80
N SER A 98 -6.99 -9.45 16.87
CA SER A 98 -7.10 -10.91 17.04
C SER A 98 -8.47 -11.37 16.57
N VAL A 99 -8.51 -12.10 15.46
CA VAL A 99 -9.76 -12.65 14.91
C VAL A 99 -10.08 -13.99 15.53
N LYS A 100 -11.37 -14.19 15.78
CA LYS A 100 -11.95 -15.32 16.51
C LYS A 100 -11.54 -16.66 15.90
#